data_AF-A0A1X7UZP3-F1
#
_entry.id   AF-A0A1X7UZP3-F1
#
_cell.length_a   1.000
_cell.length_b   1.000
_cell.length_c   1.000
_cell.angle_alpha   90.00
_cell.angle_beta   90.00
_cell.angle_gamma   90.00
#
_symmetry.space_group_name_H-M   'P 1'
#
loop_
_entity.id
_entity.type
_entity.pdbx_description
1 polymer ?
#
loop_
_entity_poly.entity_id
_entity_poly.type
_entity_poly.pdbx_seq_one_letter_code
_entity_poly.pdbx_strand_id
1 'polypeptide(L)'
;MSADSPALIADLAVRGAWTPQTEALFDIRVVDTDAQSYLSKSPPDVLVQAEREKKAKHQSACEERRAIFTPLCISVDGLMGKEATCFVKRIGDGLSSKWNKPYSEVVCWLRTRLSFAIIRASILCLGGARSKWRSINTPDGATLDYMLH
;
A
#
# COMPACT_ATOMS: atom_id res chain seq x y z
N MET A 1 -17.92 -24.44 15.90
CA MET A 1 -16.73 -23.61 16.21
C MET A 1 -15.50 -24.46 16.01
N SER A 2 -14.86 -24.39 14.85
CA SER A 2 -13.49 -24.88 14.66
C SER A 2 -12.58 -23.66 14.61
N ALA A 3 -11.73 -23.56 15.62
CA ALA A 3 -10.68 -22.56 15.73
C ALA A 3 -9.58 -22.90 14.72
N ASP A 4 -9.34 -21.97 13.80
CA ASP A 4 -8.03 -21.37 13.46
C ASP A 4 -8.03 -20.85 12.01
N SER A 5 -9.11 -20.16 11.60
CA SER A 5 -9.06 -19.37 10.38
C SER A 5 -8.03 -18.26 10.62
N PRO A 6 -6.93 -18.18 9.86
CA PRO A 6 -5.93 -17.13 10.07
C PRO A 6 -6.67 -15.81 10.08
N ALA A 7 -6.53 -15.07 11.19
CA ALA A 7 -7.26 -13.83 11.36
C ALA A 7 -7.00 -12.96 10.14
N LEU A 8 -8.03 -12.79 9.31
CA LEU A 8 -7.96 -11.90 8.16
C LEU A 8 -7.78 -10.49 8.71
N ILE A 9 -6.53 -10.02 8.69
CA ILE A 9 -6.12 -8.66 9.05
C ILE A 9 -5.96 -7.94 7.71
N ALA A 10 -6.92 -7.10 7.39
CA ALA A 10 -6.82 -6.17 6.27
C ALA A 10 -6.18 -4.86 6.76
N ASP A 11 -5.48 -4.15 5.88
CA ASP A 11 -4.89 -2.84 6.21
C ASP A 11 -5.96 -1.78 6.42
N LEU A 12 -7.09 -1.91 5.73
CA LEU A 12 -8.22 -0.99 5.82
C LEU A 12 -9.55 -1.74 5.65
N ALA A 13 -10.53 -1.38 6.47
CA ALA A 13 -11.92 -1.84 6.34
C ALA A 13 -12.83 -0.64 6.11
N VAL A 14 -13.62 -0.67 5.03
CA VAL A 14 -14.59 0.40 4.71
C VAL A 14 -15.93 -0.21 4.33
N ARG A 15 -16.98 0.19 5.05
CA ARG A 15 -18.35 -0.19 4.70
C ARG A 15 -18.91 0.72 3.61
N GLY A 16 -19.58 0.13 2.62
CA GLY A 16 -20.21 0.89 1.54
C GLY A 16 -19.27 1.30 0.43
N ALA A 17 -18.00 0.86 0.46
CA ALA A 17 -17.01 1.28 -0.53
C ALA A 17 -17.37 0.81 -1.94
N TRP A 18 -17.87 -0.42 -2.11
CA TRP A 18 -18.29 -0.97 -3.40
C TRP A 18 -19.80 -1.07 -3.50
N THR A 19 -20.40 -1.82 -2.58
CA THR A 19 -21.84 -2.02 -2.46
C THR A 19 -22.33 -1.45 -1.13
N PRO A 20 -23.51 -0.79 -1.11
CA PRO A 20 -24.09 -0.28 0.14
C PRO A 20 -24.13 -1.35 1.23
N GLN A 21 -23.82 -0.95 2.47
CA GLN A 21 -23.87 -1.80 3.67
C GLN A 21 -22.94 -3.02 3.68
N THR A 22 -22.21 -3.31 2.60
CA THR A 22 -21.20 -4.38 2.56
C THR A 22 -19.85 -3.84 3.00
N GLU A 23 -19.12 -4.61 3.79
CA GLU A 23 -17.75 -4.28 4.16
C GLU A 23 -16.80 -4.62 3.03
N ALA A 24 -15.93 -3.68 2.66
CA ALA A 24 -14.81 -3.91 1.78
C ALA A 24 -13.52 -3.91 2.60
N LEU A 25 -12.74 -4.97 2.43
CA LEU A 25 -11.46 -5.17 3.10
C LEU A 25 -10.35 -4.96 2.07
N PHE A 26 -9.51 -3.97 2.35
CA PHE A 26 -8.42 -3.55 1.49
C PHE A 26 -7.10 -4.00 2.09
N ASP A 27 -6.26 -4.53 1.22
CA ASP A 27 -4.91 -4.94 1.55
C ASP A 27 -3.97 -4.29 0.53
N ILE A 28 -3.03 -3.48 1.02
CA ILE A 28 -2.18 -2.60 0.23
C ILE A 28 -0.83 -3.28 0.05
N ARG A 29 -0.37 -3.35 -1.20
CA ARG A 29 0.95 -3.89 -1.53
C ARG A 29 1.68 -2.90 -2.44
N VAL A 30 2.83 -2.42 -1.97
CA VAL A 30 3.78 -1.70 -2.83
C VAL A 30 4.77 -2.72 -3.41
N VAL A 31 4.96 -2.70 -4.73
CA VAL A 31 5.80 -3.66 -5.45
C VAL A 31 6.92 -2.95 -6.19
N ASP A 32 8.16 -3.42 -6.02
CA ASP A 32 9.25 -3.06 -6.92
C ASP A 32 9.14 -3.91 -8.18
N THR A 33 8.65 -3.31 -9.27
CA THR A 33 8.49 -4.00 -10.57
C THR A 33 9.80 -4.21 -11.29
N ASP A 34 10.86 -3.50 -10.90
CA ASP A 34 12.20 -3.57 -11.52
C ASP A 34 13.10 -4.59 -10.81
N ALA A 35 12.61 -5.26 -9.77
CA ALA A 35 13.35 -6.28 -9.03
C ALA A 35 13.82 -7.42 -9.95
N GLN A 36 15.02 -7.96 -9.69
CA GLN A 36 15.66 -8.99 -10.53
C GLN A 36 14.76 -10.24 -10.74
N SER A 37 13.94 -10.58 -9.75
CA SER A 37 12.98 -11.69 -9.82
C SER A 37 11.88 -11.51 -10.87
N TYR A 38 11.67 -10.28 -11.36
CA TYR A 38 10.61 -9.92 -12.31
C TYR A 38 11.13 -9.58 -13.71
N LEU A 39 12.43 -9.74 -13.99
CA LEU A 39 13.04 -9.41 -15.30
C LEU A 39 12.35 -10.05 -16.52
N SER A 40 11.68 -11.19 -16.34
CA SER A 40 10.95 -11.88 -17.41
C SER A 40 9.51 -11.40 -17.60
N LYS A 41 9.04 -10.39 -16.85
CA LYS A 41 7.66 -9.94 -16.82
C LYS A 41 7.57 -8.44 -17.06
N SER A 42 6.48 -8.01 -17.70
CA SER A 42 6.20 -6.58 -17.81
C SER A 42 5.72 -6.02 -16.44
N PRO A 43 5.99 -4.75 -16.10
CA PRO A 43 5.51 -4.16 -14.85
C PRO A 43 3.98 -4.30 -14.62
N PRO A 44 3.11 -4.12 -15.64
CA PRO A 44 1.68 -4.42 -15.49
C PRO A 44 1.39 -5.89 -15.13
N ASP A 45 2.11 -6.84 -15.72
CA ASP A 45 1.91 -8.28 -15.42
C ASP A 45 2.34 -8.63 -13.99
N VAL A 46 3.39 -7.99 -13.48
CA VAL A 46 3.82 -8.12 -12.08
C VAL A 46 2.70 -7.67 -11.14
N LEU A 47 2.03 -6.55 -11.44
CA LEU A 47 0.91 -6.05 -10.64
C LEU A 47 -0.31 -6.98 -10.72
N VAL A 48 -0.65 -7.49 -11.91
CA VAL A 48 -1.73 -8.48 -12.08
C VAL A 48 -1.44 -9.74 -11.28
N GLN A 49 -0.20 -10.22 -11.32
CA GLN A 49 0.20 -11.37 -10.52
C GLN A 49 0.10 -11.08 -9.02
N ALA A 50 0.58 -9.92 -8.57
CA ALA A 50 0.52 -9.52 -7.17
C ALA A 50 -0.92 -9.45 -6.63
N GLU A 51 -1.86 -8.92 -7.43
CA GLU A 51 -3.28 -8.90 -7.10
C GLU A 51 -3.87 -10.33 -7.01
N ARG A 52 -3.50 -11.21 -7.95
CA ARG A 52 -3.93 -12.62 -7.95
C ARG A 52 -3.43 -13.37 -6.72
N GLU A 53 -2.17 -13.20 -6.37
CA GLU A 53 -1.56 -13.82 -5.18
C GLU A 53 -2.30 -13.42 -3.90
N LYS A 54 -2.59 -12.12 -3.74
CA LYS A 54 -3.34 -11.62 -2.58
C LYS A 54 -4.78 -12.16 -2.54
N LYS A 55 -5.48 -12.16 -3.69
CA LYS A 55 -6.83 -12.73 -3.79
C LYS A 55 -6.84 -14.21 -3.42
N ALA A 56 -5.95 -15.00 -4.01
CA ALA A 56 -5.86 -16.43 -3.73
C ALA A 56 -5.66 -16.74 -2.23
N LYS A 57 -4.92 -15.88 -1.51
CA LYS A 57 -4.65 -16.06 -0.09
C LYS A 57 -5.82 -15.68 0.83
N HIS A 58 -6.57 -14.64 0.49
CA HIS A 58 -7.49 -13.97 1.43
C HIS A 58 -8.97 -14.00 1.03
N GLN A 59 -9.28 -14.35 -0.22
CA GLN A 59 -10.63 -14.25 -0.75
C GLN A 59 -11.63 -15.15 -0.01
N SER A 60 -11.30 -16.41 0.26
CA SER A 60 -12.18 -17.34 0.99
C SER A 60 -12.53 -16.83 2.38
N ALA A 61 -11.54 -16.35 3.14
CA ALA A 61 -11.75 -15.78 4.46
C ALA A 61 -12.61 -14.50 4.45
N CYS A 62 -12.57 -13.72 3.35
CA CYS A 62 -13.44 -12.55 3.18
C CYS A 62 -14.88 -12.96 2.87
N GLU A 63 -15.05 -13.96 2.01
CA GLU A 63 -16.36 -14.50 1.61
C GLU A 63 -17.09 -15.09 2.82
N GLU A 64 -16.39 -15.81 3.71
CA GLU A 64 -16.94 -16.30 4.99
C GLU A 64 -17.49 -15.16 5.88
N ARG A 65 -16.85 -13.98 5.82
CA ARG A 65 -17.26 -12.77 6.55
C ARG A 65 -18.29 -11.92 5.79
N ARG A 66 -18.74 -12.36 4.62
CA ARG A 66 -19.61 -11.59 3.70
C ARG A 66 -19.01 -10.22 3.35
N ALA A 67 -17.69 -10.15 3.26
CA ALA A 67 -16.94 -8.95 2.91
C ALA A 67 -16.33 -9.07 1.52
N ILE A 68 -16.13 -7.93 0.85
CA ILE A 68 -15.48 -7.84 -0.46
C ILE A 68 -13.98 -7.63 -0.26
N PHE A 69 -13.16 -8.55 -0.73
CA PHE A 69 -11.71 -8.39 -0.72
C PHE A 69 -11.24 -7.55 -1.91
N THR A 70 -10.43 -6.52 -1.66
CA THR A 70 -9.87 -5.66 -2.71
C THR A 70 -8.36 -5.48 -2.50
N PRO A 71 -7.49 -6.17 -3.26
CA PRO A 71 -6.06 -5.91 -3.22
C PRO A 71 -5.75 -4.57 -3.88
N LEU A 72 -5.00 -3.70 -3.21
CA LEU A 72 -4.52 -2.44 -3.75
C LEU A 72 -3.02 -2.57 -4.04
N CYS A 73 -2.69 -3.14 -5.20
CA CYS A 73 -1.31 -3.29 -5.65
C CYS A 73 -0.86 -2.05 -6.42
N ILE A 74 0.25 -1.45 -6.00
CA ILE A 74 0.83 -0.26 -6.62
C ILE A 74 2.34 -0.47 -6.70
N SER A 75 3.00 0.01 -7.75
CA SER A 75 4.45 -0.06 -7.84
C SER A 75 5.15 1.10 -7.10
N VAL A 76 6.46 0.97 -6.87
CA VAL A 76 7.29 2.02 -6.24
C VAL A 76 7.34 3.33 -7.05
N ASP A 77 7.17 3.26 -8.36
CA ASP A 77 7.09 4.39 -9.29
C ASP A 77 5.64 4.91 -9.49
N GLY A 78 4.65 4.27 -8.88
CA GLY A 78 3.26 4.74 -8.83
C GLY A 78 2.33 4.17 -9.90
N LEU A 79 2.75 3.16 -10.67
CA LEU A 79 1.88 2.38 -11.52
C LEU A 79 0.88 1.61 -10.66
N MET A 80 -0.41 1.80 -10.92
CA MET A 80 -1.48 1.17 -10.15
C MET A 80 -2.01 -0.06 -10.86
N GLY A 81 -2.24 -1.13 -10.10
CA GLY A 81 -2.97 -2.30 -10.55
C GLY A 81 -4.42 -1.97 -10.90
N LYS A 82 -5.13 -2.97 -11.43
CA LYS A 82 -6.52 -2.79 -11.91
C LYS A 82 -7.45 -2.41 -10.77
N GLU A 83 -7.37 -3.14 -9.66
CA GLU A 83 -8.24 -2.93 -8.49
C GLU A 83 -7.93 -1.58 -7.82
N ALA A 84 -6.65 -1.25 -7.67
CA ALA A 84 -6.21 0.05 -7.16
C ALA A 84 -6.71 1.22 -8.03
N THR A 85 -6.62 1.08 -9.36
CA THR A 85 -7.12 2.08 -10.30
C THR A 85 -8.63 2.25 -10.19
N CYS A 86 -9.40 1.16 -10.10
CA CYS A 86 -10.84 1.20 -9.91
C CYS A 86 -11.21 1.89 -8.59
N PHE A 87 -10.49 1.59 -7.51
CA PHE A 87 -10.74 2.18 -6.20
C PHE A 87 -10.48 3.68 -6.18
N VAL A 88 -9.37 4.14 -6.78
CA VAL A 88 -9.06 5.57 -6.90
C VAL A 88 -10.12 6.31 -7.72
N LYS A 89 -10.60 5.74 -8.83
CA LYS A 89 -11.70 6.32 -9.61
C LYS A 89 -12.96 6.48 -8.76
N ARG A 90 -13.34 5.44 -8.02
CA ARG A 90 -14.54 5.47 -7.18
C ARG A 90 -14.46 6.48 -6.04
N ILE A 91 -13.31 6.60 -5.37
CA ILE A 91 -13.11 7.68 -4.40
C ILE A 91 -13.15 9.04 -5.09
N GLY A 92 -12.55 9.16 -6.27
CA GLY A 92 -12.60 10.37 -7.09
C GLY A 92 -14.02 10.84 -7.37
N ASP A 93 -14.90 9.92 -7.81
CA ASP A 93 -16.31 10.21 -8.07
C ASP A 93 -17.03 10.67 -6.80
N GLY A 94 -16.86 9.93 -5.70
CA GLY A 94 -17.50 10.26 -4.42
C GLY A 94 -17.06 11.60 -3.85
N LEU A 95 -15.77 11.93 -3.95
CA LEU A 95 -15.21 13.20 -3.51
C LEU A 95 -15.59 14.36 -4.44
N SER A 96 -15.65 14.13 -5.75
CA SER A 96 -16.11 15.13 -6.73
C SER A 96 -17.51 15.60 -6.39
N SER A 97 -18.44 14.66 -6.16
CA SER A 97 -19.81 14.97 -5.75
C SER A 97 -19.86 15.64 -4.37
N LYS A 98 -19.08 15.15 -3.40
CA LYS A 98 -19.10 15.68 -2.01
C LYS A 98 -18.53 17.10 -1.91
N TRP A 99 -17.50 17.40 -2.68
CA TRP A 99 -16.82 18.70 -2.63
C TRP A 99 -17.32 19.68 -3.69
N ASN A 100 -18.23 19.24 -4.57
CA ASN A 100 -18.70 20.01 -5.72
C ASN A 100 -17.54 20.55 -6.58
N LYS A 101 -16.58 19.67 -6.88
CA LYS A 101 -15.38 19.99 -7.67
C LYS A 101 -15.27 19.10 -8.92
N PRO A 102 -14.65 19.58 -10.01
CA PRO A 102 -14.44 18.76 -11.20
C PRO A 102 -13.69 17.47 -10.87
N TYR A 103 -14.17 16.34 -11.40
CA TYR A 103 -13.56 15.02 -11.18
C TYR A 103 -12.06 15.00 -11.53
N SER A 104 -11.66 15.69 -12.61
CA SER A 104 -10.26 15.78 -13.03
C SER A 104 -9.37 16.43 -11.98
N GLU A 105 -9.84 17.50 -11.31
CA GLU A 105 -9.12 18.17 -10.22
C GLU A 105 -8.96 17.23 -9.02
N VAL A 106 -10.04 16.55 -8.65
CA VAL A 106 -10.06 15.63 -7.50
C VAL A 106 -9.16 14.42 -7.72
N VAL A 107 -9.22 13.79 -8.89
CA VAL A 107 -8.36 12.64 -9.21
C VAL A 107 -6.90 13.03 -9.35
N CYS A 108 -6.62 14.21 -9.93
CA CYS A 108 -5.27 14.75 -9.95
C CYS A 108 -4.73 14.89 -8.52
N TRP A 109 -5.49 15.54 -7.64
CA TRP A 109 -5.15 15.69 -6.23
C TRP A 109 -4.96 14.35 -5.51
N LEU A 110 -5.85 13.37 -5.73
CA LEU A 110 -5.73 12.02 -5.17
C LEU A 110 -4.42 11.36 -5.60
N ARG A 111 -4.16 11.32 -6.92
CA ARG A 111 -2.94 10.70 -7.48
C ARG A 111 -1.70 11.36 -6.94
N THR A 112 -1.65 12.70 -6.86
CA THR A 112 -0.54 13.43 -6.26
C THR A 112 -0.29 13.00 -4.82
N ARG A 113 -1.35 12.88 -3.99
CA ARG A 113 -1.22 12.44 -2.60
C ARG A 113 -0.73 11.00 -2.49
N LEU A 114 -1.24 10.10 -3.33
CA LEU A 114 -0.80 8.71 -3.42
C LEU A 114 0.69 8.63 -3.80
N SER A 115 1.12 9.36 -4.84
CA SER A 115 2.53 9.43 -5.24
C SER A 115 3.44 9.89 -4.10
N PHE A 116 3.07 10.97 -3.38
CA PHE A 116 3.84 11.41 -2.22
C PHE A 116 3.87 10.39 -1.08
N ALA A 117 2.77 9.65 -0.87
CA ALA A 117 2.73 8.60 0.14
C ALA A 117 3.67 7.44 -0.22
N ILE A 118 3.67 7.02 -1.49
CA ILE A 118 4.56 5.98 -2.01
C ILE A 118 6.02 6.41 -1.89
N ILE A 119 6.37 7.62 -2.36
CA ILE A 119 7.73 8.15 -2.24
C ILE A 119 8.20 8.14 -0.78
N ARG A 120 7.36 8.59 0.16
CA ARG A 120 7.69 8.57 1.59
C ARG A 120 7.88 7.14 2.11
N ALA A 121 7.02 6.20 1.72
CA ALA A 121 7.15 4.80 2.09
C ALA A 121 8.45 4.20 1.56
N SER A 122 8.77 4.42 0.28
CA SER A 122 10.02 3.96 -0.35
C SER A 122 11.26 4.54 0.33
N ILE A 123 11.27 5.84 0.64
CA ILE A 123 12.36 6.49 1.39
C ILE A 123 12.51 5.88 2.78
N LEU A 124 11.41 5.58 3.48
CA LEU A 124 11.46 4.93 4.80
C LEU A 124 12.02 3.52 4.72
N CYS A 125 11.67 2.75 3.68
CA CYS A 125 12.21 1.42 3.45
C CYS A 125 13.73 1.43 3.18
N LEU A 126 14.22 2.42 2.44
CA LEU A 126 15.66 2.57 2.17
C LEU A 126 16.43 3.15 3.36
N GLY A 127 15.83 4.06 4.11
CA GLY A 127 16.48 4.79 5.21
C GLY A 127 16.55 4.03 6.53
N GLY A 128 15.85 2.89 6.65
CA GLY A 128 15.72 2.12 7.88
C GLY A 128 14.98 2.87 9.00
N ALA A 129 14.77 2.20 10.14
CA ALA A 129 14.37 2.92 11.34
C ALA A 129 15.49 3.92 11.67
N ARG A 130 15.19 5.22 11.67
CA ARG A 130 16.06 6.20 12.33
C ARG A 130 16.00 5.90 13.83
N SER A 131 16.72 4.85 14.26
CA SER A 131 17.24 4.80 15.60
C SER A 131 17.89 6.15 15.78
N LYS A 132 17.39 6.95 16.74
CA LYS A 132 18.22 8.00 17.29
C LYS A 132 19.55 7.31 17.53
N TRP A 133 20.63 7.87 16.99
CA TRP A 133 21.97 7.58 17.45
C TRP A 133 21.98 7.98 18.94
N ARG A 134 21.34 7.19 19.79
CA ARG A 134 21.76 7.04 21.17
C ARG A 134 23.15 6.49 20.95
N SER A 135 24.14 7.29 21.37
CA SER A 135 25.52 6.89 21.58
C SER A 135 25.59 5.38 21.58
N ILE A 136 26.33 4.82 20.63
CA ILE A 136 26.94 3.52 20.85
C ILE A 136 27.46 3.59 22.29
N ASN A 137 26.80 2.88 23.20
CA ASN A 137 27.31 2.68 24.54
C ASN A 137 28.49 1.74 24.35
N THR A 138 29.60 2.26 23.83
CA THR A 138 30.90 1.76 24.24
C THR A 138 31.01 2.10 25.73
N PRO A 139 31.49 1.16 26.57
CA PRO A 139 31.67 1.45 27.99
C PRO A 139 32.59 2.65 28.26
N ASP A 140 33.41 3.09 27.30
CA ASP A 140 34.59 3.90 27.62
C ASP A 140 34.80 5.17 26.77
N GLY A 141 33.72 5.81 26.28
CA GLY A 141 33.71 7.27 26.03
C GLY A 141 34.90 7.93 25.30
N ALA A 142 35.61 7.24 24.40
CA ALA A 142 36.79 7.78 23.72
C ALA A 142 36.70 7.50 22.23
N THR A 143 36.39 8.54 21.45
CA THR A 143 37.15 9.04 20.29
C THR A 143 36.25 9.97 19.46
N LEU A 144 36.10 11.20 19.95
CA LEU A 144 35.90 12.38 19.12
C LEU A 144 37.19 13.20 19.23
N ASP A 145 38.27 12.71 18.62
CA ASP A 145 39.47 13.53 18.43
C ASP A 145 40.37 12.97 17.34
N TYR A 146 39.92 12.96 16.08
CA TYR A 146 40.81 12.84 14.92
C TYR A 146 40.11 13.38 13.68
N MET A 147 39.86 14.69 13.58
CA MET A 147 39.65 15.35 12.30
C MET A 147 39.73 16.89 12.37
N LEU A 148 40.81 17.42 12.97
CA LEU A 148 41.29 18.77 12.67
C LEU A 148 42.81 18.76 12.61
N HIS A 149 43.33 18.69 11.39
CA HIS A 149 44.60 19.29 10.98
C HIS A 149 44.37 20.04 9.67
#